data_AF-M7T830-F1
#
_entry.id   AF-M7T830-F1
#
_cell.length_a   1.000
_cell.length_b   1.000
_cell.length_c   1.000
_cell.angle_alpha   90.00
_cell.angle_beta   90.00
_cell.angle_gamma   90.00
#
_symmetry.space_group_name_H-M   'P 1'
#
loop_
_entity.id
_entity.type
_entity.pdbx_description
1 polymer ?
#
loop_
_entity_poly.entity_id
_entity_poly.type
_entity_poly.pdbx_seq_one_letter_code
_entity_poly.pdbx_strand_id
1 'polypeptide(L)'
;MRNQPWLRAVSLGLAISSLVSADPVVTVKDTKVTYRGGTKGSVEDFHNIKFAHDTSGPRRFAPPEAYTPPQGSEIDATAPGPACPQTRDGIPPFFHPTPDQSEDCLHLRVTRPAGTTADEKLPVVVHLVGGGVVKASTYDANFDPLNLVTHSVSLNKPIIHVVINYRVTIFGFARLPILKDRNSLNVGMRDQRAGFQWVKDNIASFGGDPDRITSFGLSSGGTFSSLHLMTYGGEQGVPFNQVWTMSGPPGTALNITSNATEIHTRAVAEELGCANSKDDENLLECLRGIPMDKLRETAMAYSVNNHPPAGLFTFIPSVDGDFLPERQSSLYKAGRFVKNIPMVFGWTQDDGATNAGPALMFQTEEDMKTPIKSFAHALTDDDYEELFSLYPASDFDQDVRNYEARKGDSDPVVPVHYFRVTRIMRDLLFTCSSIEFGFEMWRQSRAHNPAFSNVRHYDFNQSMVTPLFHAGGMPCLGVVHGSDLDYIYNNMFPREQLSDTDRRLSDTMIRSFLNFAYSGDPNGEDSQSWPESFTEPKGLSEQHAKLASPSKINIQIVGGPFDTGSCHLEDGIDNSTASFTVQEGRMQEPLVDSVQFGEMGSAGAQRRQQELERENLLKRCAFIGSLAEKLDN
;
A
#
# COMPACT_ATOMS: atom_id res chain seq x y z
N MET A 1 -1.75 37.92 79.72
CA MET A 1 -1.31 37.99 78.31
C MET A 1 -1.29 36.58 77.74
N ARG A 2 -2.21 36.34 76.79
CA ARG A 2 -2.36 35.26 75.79
C ARG A 2 -2.07 33.79 76.18
N ASN A 3 -3.18 33.05 76.33
CA ASN A 3 -3.31 31.60 76.25
C ASN A 3 -2.97 31.05 74.84
N GLN A 4 -2.24 29.94 74.77
CA GLN A 4 -2.23 29.03 73.61
C GLN A 4 -2.76 27.65 74.05
N PRO A 5 -3.73 27.06 73.35
CA PRO A 5 -3.95 25.63 73.35
C PRO A 5 -3.44 24.99 72.05
N TRP A 6 -2.74 23.88 72.21
CA TRP A 6 -2.23 23.02 71.14
C TRP A 6 -3.39 22.26 70.49
N LEU A 7 -3.67 22.52 69.21
CA LEU A 7 -4.57 21.72 68.39
C LEU A 7 -3.78 20.54 67.79
N ARG A 8 -4.16 19.31 68.15
CA ARG A 8 -3.73 18.09 67.46
C ARG A 8 -4.48 18.02 66.12
N ALA A 9 -3.77 18.16 65.00
CA ALA A 9 -4.29 17.85 63.68
C ALA A 9 -4.23 16.32 63.47
N VAL A 10 -5.38 15.70 63.23
CA VAL A 10 -5.48 14.33 62.75
C VAL A 10 -5.33 14.37 61.23
N SER A 11 -4.21 13.88 60.72
CA SER A 11 -4.01 13.70 59.27
C SER A 11 -4.74 12.44 58.83
N LEU A 12 -5.89 12.58 58.15
CA LEU A 12 -6.47 11.50 57.35
C LEU A 12 -5.62 11.33 56.09
N GLY A 13 -4.84 10.26 56.02
CA GLY A 13 -4.19 9.84 54.78
C GLY A 13 -5.22 9.24 53.83
N LEU A 14 -5.59 9.97 52.78
CA LEU A 14 -6.23 9.37 51.61
C LEU A 14 -5.16 8.57 50.86
N ALA A 15 -5.20 7.24 50.98
CA ALA A 15 -4.50 6.35 50.07
C ALA A 15 -5.20 6.42 48.71
N ILE A 16 -4.60 7.12 47.75
CA ILE A 16 -4.96 7.01 46.35
C ILE A 16 -4.43 5.66 45.90
N SER A 17 -5.28 4.63 45.93
CA SER A 17 -5.03 3.38 45.24
C SER A 17 -5.03 3.67 43.74
N SER A 18 -3.83 3.82 43.16
CA SER A 18 -3.64 3.72 41.73
C SER A 18 -4.11 2.33 41.30
N LEU A 19 -5.27 2.25 40.65
CA LEU A 19 -5.66 1.06 39.89
C LEU A 19 -4.62 0.88 38.79
N VAL A 20 -3.63 0.04 39.04
CA VAL A 20 -2.77 -0.49 37.99
C VAL A 20 -3.70 -1.36 37.14
N SER A 21 -4.07 -0.87 35.95
CA SER A 21 -4.75 -1.70 34.97
C SER A 21 -3.84 -2.90 34.71
N ALA A 22 -4.34 -4.11 34.96
CA ALA A 22 -3.57 -5.31 34.66
C ALA A 22 -3.25 -5.33 33.17
N ASP A 23 -2.03 -5.75 32.82
CA ASP A 23 -1.62 -5.91 31.42
C ASP A 23 -2.61 -6.84 30.69
N PRO A 24 -3.00 -6.53 29.45
CA PRO A 24 -3.89 -7.38 28.69
C PRO A 24 -3.23 -8.73 28.40
N VAL A 25 -3.99 -9.81 28.57
CA VAL A 25 -3.51 -11.19 28.39
C VAL A 25 -4.40 -11.92 27.40
N VAL A 26 -3.78 -12.59 26.43
CA VAL A 26 -4.46 -13.47 25.46
C VAL A 26 -3.85 -14.86 25.52
N THR A 27 -4.66 -15.88 25.77
CA THR A 27 -4.25 -17.28 25.67
C THR A 27 -4.81 -17.90 24.39
N VAL A 28 -3.94 -18.34 23.49
CA VAL A 28 -4.32 -19.02 22.26
C VAL A 28 -4.95 -20.36 22.59
N LYS A 29 -6.15 -20.61 22.03
CA LYS A 29 -7.01 -21.72 22.46
C LYS A 29 -6.35 -23.09 22.29
N ASP A 30 -5.69 -23.34 21.18
CA ASP A 30 -5.19 -24.66 20.82
C ASP A 30 -3.81 -24.94 21.41
N THR A 31 -2.92 -23.95 21.32
CA THR A 31 -1.51 -24.08 21.76
C THR A 31 -1.33 -23.74 23.25
N LYS A 32 -2.33 -23.13 23.89
CA LYS A 32 -2.24 -22.61 25.27
C LYS A 32 -1.12 -21.59 25.50
N VAL A 33 -0.52 -21.07 24.43
CA VAL A 33 0.48 -20.00 24.51
C VAL A 33 -0.23 -18.73 24.99
N THR A 34 0.36 -18.06 25.96
CA THR A 34 -0.19 -16.85 26.57
C THR A 34 0.68 -15.66 26.22
N TYR A 35 0.09 -14.63 25.62
CA TYR A 35 0.74 -13.36 25.28
C TYR A 35 0.30 -12.28 26.27
N ARG A 36 1.28 -11.60 26.89
CA ARG A 36 1.06 -10.42 27.73
C ARG A 36 1.35 -9.17 26.90
N GLY A 37 0.30 -8.42 26.54
CA GLY A 37 0.42 -7.18 25.79
C GLY A 37 0.51 -5.94 26.69
N GLY A 38 0.54 -4.77 26.08
CA GLY A 38 0.45 -3.47 26.74
C GLY A 38 -0.85 -2.74 26.43
N THR A 39 -1.20 -1.73 27.23
CA THR A 39 -2.32 -0.82 26.94
C THR A 39 -1.79 0.57 26.62
N LYS A 40 -2.26 1.16 25.51
CA LYS A 40 -1.91 2.52 25.08
C LYS A 40 -3.19 3.31 24.81
N GLY A 41 -3.63 4.11 25.79
CA GLY A 41 -4.91 4.82 25.67
C GLY A 41 -6.09 3.85 25.67
N SER A 42 -6.90 3.86 24.60
CA SER A 42 -8.08 3.00 24.42
C SER A 42 -7.81 1.71 23.63
N VAL A 43 -6.55 1.36 23.37
CA VAL A 43 -6.17 0.15 22.64
C VAL A 43 -5.23 -0.74 23.46
N GLU A 44 -5.31 -2.03 23.19
CA GLU A 44 -4.35 -3.04 23.62
C GLU A 44 -3.45 -3.43 22.46
N ASP A 45 -2.16 -3.54 22.73
CA ASP A 45 -1.11 -3.83 21.77
C ASP A 45 -0.34 -5.08 22.17
N PHE A 46 -0.19 -6.00 21.23
CA PHE A 46 0.63 -7.21 21.37
C PHE A 46 1.71 -7.20 20.30
N HIS A 47 2.94 -6.96 20.72
CA HIS A 47 4.11 -6.81 19.89
C HIS A 47 4.87 -8.14 19.73
N ASN A 48 5.69 -8.21 18.70
CA ASN A 48 6.71 -9.24 18.49
C ASN A 48 6.18 -10.69 18.55
N ILE A 49 4.96 -10.92 18.07
CA ILE A 49 4.38 -12.25 18.01
C ILE A 49 5.00 -12.99 16.82
N LYS A 50 5.88 -13.96 17.09
CA LYS A 50 6.53 -14.75 16.03
C LYS A 50 5.53 -15.68 15.34
N PHE A 51 5.56 -15.67 14.00
CA PHE A 51 4.79 -16.59 13.17
C PHE A 51 5.69 -17.58 12.39
N ALA A 52 6.99 -17.32 12.31
CA ALA A 52 7.97 -18.20 11.66
C ALA A 52 9.33 -18.17 12.36
N HIS A 53 10.16 -19.16 12.05
CA HIS A 53 11.51 -19.31 12.59
C HIS A 53 12.47 -18.22 12.07
N ASP A 54 13.55 -18.01 12.82
CA ASP A 54 14.69 -17.16 12.43
C ASP A 54 15.18 -17.50 11.02
N THR A 55 15.31 -16.49 10.16
CA THR A 55 15.66 -16.67 8.75
C THR A 55 17.17 -16.62 8.48
N SER A 56 18.01 -16.55 9.51
CA SER A 56 19.47 -16.47 9.39
C SER A 56 20.14 -17.79 8.97
N GLY A 57 21.43 -17.68 8.60
CA GLY A 57 22.30 -18.83 8.35
C GLY A 57 21.78 -19.74 7.22
N PRO A 58 21.64 -21.07 7.44
CA PRO A 58 21.14 -21.99 6.41
C PRO A 58 19.72 -21.68 5.91
N ARG A 59 18.90 -20.97 6.70
CA ARG A 59 17.54 -20.56 6.32
C ARG A 59 17.50 -19.25 5.53
N ARG A 60 18.65 -18.57 5.36
CA ARG A 60 18.71 -17.38 4.52
C ARG A 60 18.38 -17.77 3.08
N PHE A 61 17.50 -16.97 2.47
CA PHE A 61 16.88 -17.19 1.16
C PHE A 61 16.01 -18.45 1.06
N ALA A 62 15.63 -19.09 2.17
CA ALA A 62 14.65 -20.19 2.16
C ALA A 62 13.24 -19.69 2.51
N PRO A 63 12.17 -20.37 2.05
CA PRO A 63 10.81 -20.12 2.49
C PRO A 63 10.68 -20.13 4.03
N PRO A 64 9.73 -19.37 4.60
CA PRO A 64 9.52 -19.36 6.04
C PRO A 64 9.09 -20.74 6.54
N GLU A 65 9.63 -21.14 7.69
CA GLU A 65 9.17 -22.30 8.44
C GLU A 65 8.28 -21.80 9.57
N ALA A 66 7.02 -22.24 9.60
CA ALA A 66 6.07 -21.81 10.63
C ALA A 66 6.61 -22.13 12.04
N TYR A 67 6.44 -21.18 12.96
CA TYR A 67 6.90 -21.33 14.34
C TYR A 67 5.72 -21.15 15.29
N THR A 68 5.61 -22.08 16.25
CA THR A 68 4.72 -21.97 17.39
C THR A 68 5.55 -22.11 18.65
N PRO A 69 5.45 -21.18 19.62
CA PRO A 69 6.11 -21.35 20.91
C PRO A 69 5.71 -22.67 21.59
N PRO A 70 6.55 -23.22 22.48
CA PRO A 70 6.19 -24.42 23.23
C PRO A 70 4.83 -24.27 23.93
N GLN A 71 4.03 -25.34 23.91
CA GLN A 71 2.69 -25.34 24.50
C GLN A 71 2.72 -24.86 25.95
N GLY A 72 1.83 -23.93 26.29
CA GLY A 72 1.73 -23.36 27.65
C GLY A 72 2.79 -22.32 28.00
N SER A 73 3.62 -21.89 27.04
CA SER A 73 4.56 -20.78 27.25
C SER A 73 3.84 -19.45 27.52
N GLU A 74 4.46 -18.61 28.33
CA GLU A 74 4.07 -17.22 28.52
C GLU A 74 5.09 -16.33 27.81
N ILE A 75 4.62 -15.47 26.91
CA ILE A 75 5.41 -14.59 26.06
C ILE A 75 5.09 -13.15 26.43
N ASP A 76 6.14 -12.39 26.71
CA ASP A 76 6.04 -10.93 26.85
C ASP A 76 5.95 -10.29 25.47
N ALA A 77 4.81 -9.68 25.18
CA ALA A 77 4.47 -9.00 23.95
C ALA A 77 4.29 -7.48 24.18
N THR A 78 4.94 -6.92 25.20
CA THR A 78 4.85 -5.47 25.53
C THR A 78 5.85 -4.60 24.74
N ALA A 79 6.87 -5.21 24.14
CA ALA A 79 7.97 -4.49 23.48
C ALA A 79 8.05 -4.82 21.97
N PRO A 80 8.38 -3.82 21.12
CA PRO A 80 8.54 -4.04 19.68
C PRO A 80 9.68 -5.03 19.39
N GLY A 81 9.48 -5.84 18.35
CA GLY A 81 10.51 -6.70 17.76
C GLY A 81 11.31 -6.01 16.65
N PRO A 82 12.45 -6.59 16.22
CA PRO A 82 13.32 -5.98 15.22
C PRO A 82 12.69 -6.04 13.82
N ALA A 83 12.90 -5.01 13.00
CA ALA A 83 12.47 -5.07 11.60
C ALA A 83 13.34 -6.07 10.81
N CYS A 84 12.87 -6.54 9.64
CA CYS A 84 13.74 -7.34 8.77
C CYS A 84 14.90 -6.49 8.21
N PRO A 85 16.01 -7.09 7.74
CA PRO A 85 17.17 -6.31 7.30
C PRO A 85 16.81 -5.43 6.08
N GLN A 86 17.03 -4.12 6.22
CA GLN A 86 16.56 -3.10 5.28
C GLN A 86 17.31 -1.77 5.46
N THR A 87 16.96 -0.72 4.70
CA THR A 87 17.55 0.61 4.92
C THR A 87 17.32 1.09 6.35
N ARG A 88 18.38 1.44 7.09
CA ARG A 88 18.27 1.96 8.47
C ARG A 88 17.74 3.37 8.51
N ASP A 89 18.22 4.20 7.59
CA ASP A 89 17.89 5.62 7.59
C ASP A 89 16.42 5.84 7.21
N GLY A 90 15.84 6.86 7.83
CA GLY A 90 14.56 7.41 7.41
C GLY A 90 14.78 8.38 6.24
N ILE A 91 13.78 8.46 5.37
CA ILE A 91 13.70 9.50 4.34
C ILE A 91 12.36 10.19 4.55
N PRO A 92 12.26 11.19 5.44
CA PRO A 92 11.01 11.91 5.63
C PRO A 92 10.56 12.62 4.34
N PRO A 93 9.26 12.69 4.05
CA PRO A 93 8.16 12.07 4.80
C PRO A 93 7.87 10.60 4.39
N PHE A 94 8.62 10.02 3.46
CA PHE A 94 8.39 8.67 2.92
C PHE A 94 8.58 7.54 3.94
N PHE A 95 9.69 7.56 4.68
CA PHE A 95 10.16 6.42 5.47
C PHE A 95 10.61 6.83 6.86
N HIS A 96 10.08 6.17 7.88
CA HIS A 96 10.55 6.33 9.26
C HIS A 96 11.87 5.58 9.50
N PRO A 97 12.82 6.07 10.31
CA PRO A 97 14.04 5.32 10.64
C PRO A 97 13.77 3.93 11.24
N THR A 98 14.61 2.94 10.89
CA THR A 98 14.49 1.54 11.33
C THR A 98 15.84 1.02 11.84
N PRO A 99 16.31 1.48 13.00
CA PRO A 99 17.66 1.16 13.50
C PRO A 99 17.79 -0.27 14.05
N ASP A 100 16.71 -0.82 14.62
CA ASP A 100 16.68 -2.18 15.17
C ASP A 100 16.25 -3.19 14.10
N GLN A 101 17.16 -4.07 13.71
CA GLN A 101 16.98 -5.03 12.63
C GLN A 101 17.63 -6.38 12.97
N SER A 102 17.01 -7.46 12.51
CA SER A 102 17.49 -8.84 12.69
C SER A 102 17.02 -9.71 11.53
N GLU A 103 17.68 -10.85 11.30
CA GLU A 103 17.14 -11.91 10.43
C GLU A 103 16.09 -12.77 11.15
N ASP A 104 16.05 -12.71 12.48
CA ASP A 104 14.95 -13.24 13.30
C ASP A 104 13.83 -12.21 13.40
N CYS A 105 13.22 -11.92 12.25
CA CYS A 105 12.29 -10.80 12.08
C CYS A 105 10.85 -11.20 11.75
N LEU A 106 10.53 -12.49 11.59
CA LEU A 106 9.20 -12.94 11.17
C LEU A 106 8.20 -12.94 12.33
N HIS A 107 7.80 -11.74 12.72
CA HIS A 107 6.79 -11.44 13.73
C HIS A 107 5.72 -10.49 13.21
N LEU A 108 4.64 -10.39 13.97
CA LEU A 108 3.54 -9.46 13.72
C LEU A 108 3.17 -8.69 14.99
N ARG A 109 2.47 -7.59 14.78
CA ARG A 109 1.84 -6.78 15.83
C ARG A 109 0.32 -6.93 15.71
N VAL A 110 -0.36 -7.17 16.82
CA VAL A 110 -1.83 -7.15 16.91
C VAL A 110 -2.24 -5.96 17.77
N THR A 111 -3.13 -5.11 17.25
CA THR A 111 -3.71 -3.97 17.96
C THR A 111 -5.22 -4.10 17.97
N ARG A 112 -5.85 -3.98 19.14
CA ARG A 112 -7.30 -4.13 19.30
C ARG A 112 -7.87 -3.12 20.30
N PRO A 113 -9.19 -2.87 20.30
CA PRO A 113 -9.83 -2.08 21.34
C PRO A 113 -9.60 -2.67 22.73
N ALA A 114 -9.38 -1.82 23.73
CA ALA A 114 -9.22 -2.27 25.11
C ALA A 114 -10.48 -2.98 25.63
N GLY A 115 -10.30 -4.09 26.34
CA GLY A 115 -11.37 -4.93 26.85
C GLY A 115 -11.94 -5.96 25.86
N THR A 116 -11.39 -6.05 24.64
CA THR A 116 -11.83 -7.05 23.64
C THR A 116 -11.66 -8.47 24.17
N THR A 117 -12.72 -9.26 24.13
CA THR A 117 -12.72 -10.69 24.50
C THR A 117 -12.73 -11.59 23.26
N ALA A 118 -12.45 -12.89 23.45
CA ALA A 118 -12.32 -13.85 22.35
C ALA A 118 -13.64 -14.14 21.59
N ASP A 119 -14.79 -13.74 22.14
CA ASP A 119 -16.13 -13.96 21.58
C ASP A 119 -16.68 -12.81 20.72
N GLU A 120 -16.01 -11.66 20.71
CA GLU A 120 -16.46 -10.44 20.00
C GLU A 120 -16.55 -10.60 18.48
N LYS A 121 -15.69 -11.45 17.87
CA LYS A 121 -15.60 -11.68 16.42
C LYS A 121 -15.54 -10.36 15.63
N LEU A 122 -14.58 -9.51 15.97
CA LEU A 122 -14.35 -8.25 15.26
C LEU A 122 -13.74 -8.49 13.87
N PRO A 123 -14.10 -7.70 12.84
CA PRO A 123 -13.37 -7.74 11.59
C PRO A 123 -11.88 -7.46 11.78
N VAL A 124 -11.06 -8.13 10.99
CA VAL A 124 -9.60 -8.06 11.08
C VAL A 124 -9.06 -7.37 9.85
N VAL A 125 -8.28 -6.31 10.04
CA VAL A 125 -7.53 -5.63 8.99
C VAL A 125 -6.07 -6.03 9.11
N VAL A 126 -5.54 -6.71 8.09
CA VAL A 126 -4.14 -7.11 8.03
C VAL A 126 -3.42 -6.20 7.05
N HIS A 127 -2.53 -5.35 7.59
CA HIS A 127 -1.74 -4.40 6.84
C HIS A 127 -0.43 -5.04 6.35
N LEU A 128 -0.27 -5.11 5.03
CA LEU A 128 1.02 -5.29 4.38
C LEU A 128 1.64 -3.91 4.13
N VAL A 129 2.72 -3.63 4.84
CA VAL A 129 3.41 -2.35 4.75
C VAL A 129 4.03 -2.16 3.37
N GLY A 130 3.82 -0.99 2.76
CA GLY A 130 4.51 -0.57 1.55
C GLY A 130 5.93 -0.05 1.82
N GLY A 131 6.76 -0.01 0.78
CA GLY A 131 8.09 0.62 0.86
C GLY A 131 9.03 0.27 -0.27
N GLY A 132 8.47 0.06 -1.48
CA GLY A 132 9.22 -0.22 -2.71
C GLY A 132 10.23 -1.36 -2.57
N VAL A 133 9.90 -2.37 -1.78
CA VAL A 133 10.72 -3.56 -1.46
C VAL A 133 12.10 -3.29 -0.85
N VAL A 134 12.36 -2.07 -0.36
CA VAL A 134 13.58 -1.73 0.40
C VAL A 134 13.30 -1.37 1.85
N LYS A 135 12.02 -1.28 2.21
CA LYS A 135 11.55 -1.00 3.55
C LYS A 135 10.20 -1.67 3.82
N ALA A 136 10.05 -2.26 4.99
CA ALA A 136 8.80 -2.74 5.56
C ALA A 136 9.01 -2.94 7.07
N SER A 137 8.24 -2.24 7.90
CA SER A 137 8.36 -2.33 9.36
C SER A 137 6.99 -2.31 10.02
N THR A 138 6.77 -3.21 10.97
CA THR A 138 5.53 -3.31 11.75
C THR A 138 5.34 -2.15 12.74
N TYR A 139 6.39 -1.36 12.98
CA TYR A 139 6.40 -0.26 13.95
C TYR A 139 6.78 1.08 13.31
N ASP A 140 6.52 1.26 12.02
CA ASP A 140 6.66 2.57 11.39
C ASP A 140 5.62 3.55 11.96
N ALA A 141 6.08 4.72 12.40
CA ALA A 141 5.23 5.71 13.05
C ALA A 141 4.26 6.39 12.06
N ASN A 142 4.56 6.37 10.75
CA ASN A 142 3.70 6.99 9.74
C ASN A 142 2.32 6.30 9.67
N PHE A 143 2.20 5.04 10.09
CA PHE A 143 0.96 4.26 10.07
C PHE A 143 0.71 3.49 11.39
N ASP A 144 0.96 4.14 12.54
CA ASP A 144 0.54 3.63 13.86
C ASP A 144 -1.00 3.43 13.91
N PRO A 145 -1.51 2.23 14.21
CA PRO A 145 -2.94 1.94 14.18
C PRO A 145 -3.76 2.56 15.32
N LEU A 146 -3.13 3.18 16.32
CA LEU A 146 -3.80 3.74 17.49
C LEU A 146 -5.03 4.59 17.11
N ASN A 147 -4.85 5.50 16.16
CA ASN A 147 -5.88 6.46 15.77
C ASN A 147 -7.00 5.80 14.97
N LEU A 148 -6.67 4.92 14.00
CA LEU A 148 -7.63 4.14 13.25
C LEU A 148 -8.49 3.25 14.18
N VAL A 149 -7.85 2.48 15.07
CA VAL A 149 -8.56 1.57 15.99
C VAL A 149 -9.41 2.37 16.98
N THR A 150 -8.90 3.47 17.54
CA THR A 150 -9.69 4.34 18.44
C THR A 150 -10.90 4.94 17.72
N HIS A 151 -10.71 5.43 16.49
CA HIS A 151 -11.80 6.00 15.70
C HIS A 151 -12.84 4.93 15.34
N SER A 152 -12.42 3.70 15.05
CA SER A 152 -13.33 2.59 14.78
C SER A 152 -14.31 2.32 15.93
N VAL A 153 -13.84 2.45 17.18
CA VAL A 153 -14.68 2.32 18.38
C VAL A 153 -15.68 3.46 18.48
N SER A 154 -15.26 4.72 18.27
CA SER A 154 -16.17 5.87 18.34
C SER A 154 -17.23 5.87 17.23
N LEU A 155 -16.99 5.15 16.14
CA LEU A 155 -17.94 4.92 15.06
C LEU A 155 -18.80 3.66 15.25
N ASN A 156 -18.71 3.01 16.42
CA ASN A 156 -19.40 1.75 16.72
C ASN A 156 -19.13 0.63 15.69
N LYS A 157 -17.92 0.63 15.13
CA LYS A 157 -17.41 -0.36 14.16
C LYS A 157 -16.00 -0.82 14.57
N PRO A 158 -15.81 -1.36 15.78
CA PRO A 158 -14.50 -1.78 16.26
C PRO A 158 -13.84 -2.83 15.35
N ILE A 159 -12.56 -2.63 15.04
CA ILE A 159 -11.75 -3.58 14.26
C ILE A 159 -10.51 -4.03 15.04
N ILE A 160 -9.96 -5.19 14.66
CA ILE A 160 -8.60 -5.59 15.03
C ILE A 160 -7.67 -5.25 13.87
N HIS A 161 -6.55 -4.61 14.17
CA HIS A 161 -5.51 -4.32 13.21
C HIS A 161 -4.32 -5.25 13.43
N VAL A 162 -3.76 -5.79 12.35
CA VAL A 162 -2.57 -6.63 12.39
C VAL A 162 -1.56 -6.12 11.37
N VAL A 163 -0.29 -6.00 11.74
CA VAL A 163 0.80 -5.69 10.78
C VAL A 163 1.77 -6.85 10.74
N ILE A 164 2.07 -7.33 9.53
CA ILE A 164 3.00 -8.45 9.30
C ILE A 164 4.37 -7.91 8.90
N ASN A 165 5.42 -8.34 9.61
CA ASN A 165 6.79 -8.13 9.16
C ASN A 165 7.16 -9.19 8.13
N TYR A 166 7.88 -8.83 7.08
CA TYR A 166 8.29 -9.76 6.03
C TYR A 166 9.64 -9.35 5.44
N ARG A 167 10.42 -10.31 4.93
CA ARG A 167 11.74 -9.99 4.36
C ARG A 167 11.60 -9.13 3.11
N VAL A 168 12.45 -8.13 3.00
CA VAL A 168 12.58 -7.19 1.88
C VAL A 168 14.02 -7.20 1.34
N THR A 169 14.32 -6.40 0.32
CA THR A 169 15.64 -6.31 -0.34
C THR A 169 16.13 -7.67 -0.84
N ILE A 170 17.45 -7.87 -0.91
CA ILE A 170 18.06 -9.16 -1.25
C ILE A 170 17.63 -10.29 -0.29
N PHE A 171 17.29 -10.00 0.97
CA PHE A 171 16.86 -11.02 1.93
C PHE A 171 15.49 -11.63 1.58
N GLY A 172 14.59 -10.85 1.01
CA GLY A 172 13.24 -11.27 0.62
C GLY A 172 13.11 -11.71 -0.84
N PHE A 173 13.96 -11.15 -1.71
CA PHE A 173 13.77 -11.22 -3.15
C PHE A 173 15.06 -11.51 -3.92
N ALA A 174 16.08 -12.10 -3.30
CA ALA A 174 17.21 -12.64 -4.06
C ALA A 174 16.73 -13.63 -5.14
N ARG A 175 17.38 -13.59 -6.32
CA ARG A 175 17.11 -14.51 -7.42
C ARG A 175 18.39 -15.17 -7.89
N LEU A 176 18.37 -16.50 -7.92
CA LEU A 176 19.38 -17.37 -8.52
C LEU A 176 18.68 -18.59 -9.12
N PRO A 177 19.21 -19.21 -10.19
CA PRO A 177 18.68 -20.46 -10.73
C PRO A 177 18.48 -21.54 -9.66
N ILE A 178 19.47 -21.74 -8.78
CA ILE A 178 19.35 -22.70 -7.66
C ILE A 178 18.19 -22.40 -6.69
N LEU A 179 17.88 -21.13 -6.45
CA LEU A 179 16.75 -20.75 -5.60
C LEU A 179 15.43 -21.04 -6.31
N LYS A 180 15.37 -20.87 -7.63
CA LYS A 180 14.21 -21.27 -8.43
C LYS A 180 13.99 -22.79 -8.38
N ASP A 181 15.04 -23.58 -8.62
CA ASP A 181 14.97 -25.04 -8.62
C ASP A 181 14.53 -25.62 -7.27
N ARG A 182 14.77 -24.88 -6.18
CA ARG A 182 14.38 -25.23 -4.80
C ARG A 182 13.07 -24.57 -4.34
N ASN A 183 12.27 -23.98 -5.24
CA ASN A 183 11.05 -23.24 -4.90
C ASN A 183 11.27 -22.20 -3.77
N SER A 184 12.43 -21.55 -3.80
CA SER A 184 12.95 -20.63 -2.78
C SER A 184 13.07 -19.20 -3.32
N LEU A 185 12.32 -18.86 -4.36
CA LEU A 185 12.11 -17.48 -4.79
C LEU A 185 10.92 -16.86 -4.05
N ASN A 186 10.81 -15.52 -4.14
CA ASN A 186 9.71 -14.74 -3.57
C ASN A 186 9.53 -14.96 -2.05
N VAL A 187 10.62 -15.22 -1.31
CA VAL A 187 10.51 -15.60 0.10
C VAL A 187 9.87 -14.50 0.95
N GLY A 188 10.05 -13.22 0.59
CA GLY A 188 9.32 -12.11 1.22
C GLY A 188 7.80 -12.20 1.06
N MET A 189 7.29 -12.64 -0.10
CA MET A 189 5.85 -12.90 -0.27
C MET A 189 5.40 -14.19 0.44
N ARG A 190 6.26 -15.21 0.49
CA ARG A 190 5.98 -16.43 1.26
C ARG A 190 5.91 -16.14 2.76
N ASP A 191 6.71 -15.21 3.27
CA ASP A 191 6.63 -14.69 4.65
C ASP A 191 5.25 -14.06 4.91
N GLN A 192 4.78 -13.21 4.00
CA GLN A 192 3.45 -12.61 4.10
C GLN A 192 2.36 -13.69 4.13
N ARG A 193 2.44 -14.70 3.24
CA ARG A 193 1.50 -15.83 3.21
C ARG A 193 1.47 -16.58 4.54
N ALA A 194 2.63 -16.84 5.14
CA ALA A 194 2.75 -17.47 6.45
C ALA A 194 2.16 -16.58 7.56
N GLY A 195 2.40 -15.26 7.51
CA GLY A 195 1.82 -14.31 8.45
C GLY A 195 0.29 -14.25 8.37
N PHE A 196 -0.29 -14.19 7.16
CA PHE A 196 -1.75 -14.26 7.03
C PHE A 196 -2.31 -15.60 7.52
N GLN A 197 -1.62 -16.71 7.24
CA GLN A 197 -2.04 -18.02 7.74
C GLN A 197 -2.06 -18.04 9.27
N TRP A 198 -1.02 -17.48 9.91
CA TRP A 198 -1.02 -17.32 11.36
C TRP A 198 -2.23 -16.51 11.86
N VAL A 199 -2.57 -15.39 11.18
CA VAL A 199 -3.75 -14.59 11.53
C VAL A 199 -5.02 -15.43 11.41
N LYS A 200 -5.22 -16.11 10.28
CA LYS A 200 -6.38 -16.97 10.04
C LYS A 200 -6.54 -18.03 11.14
N ASP A 201 -5.44 -18.61 11.61
CA ASP A 201 -5.46 -19.69 12.58
C ASP A 201 -5.60 -19.20 14.04
N ASN A 202 -5.13 -18.00 14.37
CA ASN A 202 -4.97 -17.57 15.77
C ASN A 202 -5.80 -16.35 16.18
N ILE A 203 -6.26 -15.52 15.24
CA ILE A 203 -6.83 -14.20 15.57
C ILE A 203 -8.14 -14.29 16.38
N ALA A 204 -8.83 -15.43 16.30
CA ALA A 204 -10.01 -15.71 17.14
C ALA A 204 -9.71 -15.60 18.64
N SER A 205 -8.53 -16.01 19.10
CA SER A 205 -8.14 -15.84 20.52
C SER A 205 -7.93 -14.38 20.92
N PHE A 206 -7.66 -13.50 19.96
CA PHE A 206 -7.57 -12.05 20.15
C PHE A 206 -8.92 -11.34 20.02
N GLY A 207 -10.02 -12.07 19.74
CA GLY A 207 -11.36 -11.53 19.52
C GLY A 207 -11.70 -11.22 18.07
N GLY A 208 -10.81 -11.58 17.13
CA GLY A 208 -11.02 -11.36 15.71
C GLY A 208 -11.88 -12.44 15.06
N ASP A 209 -12.51 -12.09 13.95
CA ASP A 209 -13.24 -13.03 13.12
C ASP A 209 -12.33 -13.56 12.00
N PRO A 210 -11.91 -14.85 12.05
CA PRO A 210 -11.04 -15.41 11.03
C PRO A 210 -11.72 -15.45 9.65
N ASP A 211 -13.05 -15.33 9.57
CA ASP A 211 -13.81 -15.34 8.32
C ASP A 211 -14.14 -13.93 7.79
N ARG A 212 -13.62 -12.87 8.44
CA ARG A 212 -13.70 -11.49 7.98
C ARG A 212 -12.35 -10.79 8.09
N ILE A 213 -11.41 -11.26 7.28
CA ILE A 213 -10.07 -10.70 7.16
C ILE A 213 -9.97 -9.84 5.89
N THR A 214 -9.60 -8.57 6.09
CA THR A 214 -9.29 -7.61 5.02
C THR A 214 -7.78 -7.53 4.84
N SER A 215 -7.30 -7.90 3.66
CA SER A 215 -5.94 -7.58 3.24
C SER A 215 -5.88 -6.10 2.83
N PHE A 216 -4.98 -5.34 3.43
CA PHE A 216 -4.89 -3.90 3.25
C PHE A 216 -3.44 -3.50 3.00
N GLY A 217 -3.19 -2.60 2.04
CA GLY A 217 -1.83 -2.12 1.82
C GLY A 217 -1.74 -1.00 0.79
N LEU A 218 -0.73 -0.15 1.01
CA LEU A 218 -0.29 0.90 0.10
C LEU A 218 0.90 0.41 -0.74
N SER A 219 1.02 0.87 -1.99
CA SER A 219 2.21 0.68 -2.82
C SER A 219 2.54 -0.80 -3.00
N SER A 220 3.80 -1.20 -2.79
CA SER A 220 4.22 -2.61 -2.77
C SER A 220 3.35 -3.48 -1.85
N GLY A 221 2.86 -2.97 -0.72
CA GLY A 221 1.93 -3.68 0.15
C GLY A 221 0.58 -3.96 -0.50
N GLY A 222 0.05 -3.00 -1.25
CA GLY A 222 -1.14 -3.18 -2.09
C GLY A 222 -0.88 -4.16 -3.24
N THR A 223 0.26 -4.01 -3.93
CA THR A 223 0.67 -4.92 -5.01
C THR A 223 0.78 -6.35 -4.50
N PHE A 224 1.37 -6.56 -3.32
CA PHE A 224 1.42 -7.89 -2.69
C PHE A 224 0.02 -8.41 -2.34
N SER A 225 -0.82 -7.56 -1.76
CA SER A 225 -2.20 -7.92 -1.40
C SER A 225 -2.99 -8.42 -2.62
N SER A 226 -2.84 -7.77 -3.77
CA SER A 226 -3.49 -8.18 -5.02
C SER A 226 -2.78 -9.38 -5.69
N LEU A 227 -1.45 -9.45 -5.69
CA LEU A 227 -0.70 -10.59 -6.24
C LEU A 227 -0.99 -11.91 -5.51
N HIS A 228 -1.25 -11.88 -4.19
CA HIS A 228 -1.62 -13.09 -3.43
C HIS A 228 -2.84 -13.81 -4.02
N LEU A 229 -3.76 -13.10 -4.67
CA LEU A 229 -4.91 -13.68 -5.37
C LEU A 229 -4.51 -14.55 -6.58
N MET A 230 -3.33 -14.34 -7.14
CA MET A 230 -2.81 -15.06 -8.32
C MET A 230 -1.80 -16.14 -7.93
N THR A 231 -1.41 -16.20 -6.66
CA THR A 231 -0.45 -17.20 -6.21
C THR A 231 -0.96 -18.61 -6.46
N TYR A 232 -0.08 -19.48 -6.92
CA TYR A 232 -0.43 -20.84 -7.35
C TYR A 232 -1.58 -20.87 -8.39
N GLY A 233 -1.71 -19.81 -9.22
CA GLY A 233 -2.80 -19.68 -10.18
C GLY A 233 -4.19 -19.53 -9.55
N GLY A 234 -4.26 -19.18 -8.26
CA GLY A 234 -5.50 -19.09 -7.48
C GLY A 234 -6.03 -20.42 -6.93
N GLU A 235 -5.39 -21.55 -7.21
CA GLU A 235 -5.90 -22.88 -6.86
C GLU A 235 -5.88 -23.16 -5.36
N GLN A 236 -4.96 -22.53 -4.61
CA GLN A 236 -4.83 -22.70 -3.16
C GLN A 236 -5.61 -21.68 -2.34
N GLY A 237 -6.45 -20.85 -2.98
CA GLY A 237 -7.19 -19.79 -2.31
C GLY A 237 -6.28 -18.76 -1.61
N VAL A 238 -6.89 -17.95 -0.74
CA VAL A 238 -6.18 -16.97 0.10
C VAL A 238 -6.70 -17.01 1.55
N PRO A 239 -5.84 -16.76 2.55
CA PRO A 239 -6.22 -16.68 3.97
C PRO A 239 -6.88 -15.35 4.36
N PHE A 240 -7.57 -14.69 3.42
CA PHE A 240 -8.31 -13.46 3.64
C PHE A 240 -9.56 -13.43 2.74
N ASN A 241 -10.48 -12.53 3.03
CA ASN A 241 -11.82 -12.52 2.44
C ASN A 241 -12.04 -11.35 1.48
N GLN A 242 -11.30 -10.25 1.66
CA GLN A 242 -11.48 -9.01 0.92
C GLN A 242 -10.16 -8.23 0.86
N VAL A 243 -10.05 -7.32 -0.11
CA VAL A 243 -8.81 -6.58 -0.37
C VAL A 243 -9.07 -5.08 -0.56
N TRP A 244 -8.33 -4.25 0.15
CA TRP A 244 -8.27 -2.81 -0.11
C TRP A 244 -6.84 -2.44 -0.51
N THR A 245 -6.64 -2.13 -1.79
CA THR A 245 -5.34 -1.75 -2.35
C THR A 245 -5.29 -0.25 -2.63
N MET A 246 -4.23 0.40 -2.18
CA MET A 246 -3.97 1.82 -2.42
C MET A 246 -2.69 1.91 -3.26
N SER A 247 -2.78 2.48 -4.46
CA SER A 247 -1.66 2.61 -5.40
C SER A 247 -0.84 1.32 -5.54
N GLY A 248 -1.52 0.18 -5.64
CA GLY A 248 -0.88 -1.13 -5.58
C GLY A 248 -1.64 -2.23 -6.32
N PRO A 249 -1.91 -2.08 -7.62
CA PRO A 249 -2.41 -3.18 -8.44
C PRO A 249 -1.32 -4.26 -8.63
N PRO A 250 -1.68 -5.43 -9.19
CA PRO A 250 -0.72 -6.47 -9.53
C PRO A 250 0.26 -6.02 -10.63
N GLY A 251 -0.16 -5.15 -11.53
CA GLY A 251 0.63 -4.69 -12.68
C GLY A 251 1.78 -3.76 -12.33
N THR A 252 1.89 -3.21 -11.12
CA THR A 252 3.07 -2.46 -10.67
C THR A 252 4.36 -3.30 -10.77
N ALA A 253 4.24 -4.63 -10.68
CA ALA A 253 5.35 -5.57 -10.83
C ALA A 253 5.70 -5.84 -12.32
N LEU A 254 5.87 -4.80 -13.14
CA LEU A 254 6.07 -4.92 -14.60
C LEU A 254 7.27 -5.80 -15.00
N ASN A 255 8.36 -5.71 -14.24
CA ASN A 255 9.63 -6.42 -14.49
C ASN A 255 9.72 -7.80 -13.81
N ILE A 256 8.61 -8.34 -13.30
CA ILE A 256 8.59 -9.63 -12.58
C ILE A 256 9.04 -10.84 -13.42
N THR A 257 8.96 -10.75 -14.75
CA THR A 257 9.42 -11.82 -15.67
C THR A 257 10.89 -11.67 -16.07
N SER A 258 11.49 -10.50 -15.84
CA SER A 258 12.87 -10.20 -16.24
C SER A 258 13.89 -10.97 -15.39
N ASN A 259 15.14 -11.01 -15.87
CA ASN A 259 16.28 -11.51 -15.11
C ASN A 259 16.99 -10.41 -14.28
N ALA A 260 16.44 -9.20 -14.19
CA ALA A 260 17.08 -8.05 -13.53
C ALA A 260 17.48 -8.38 -12.08
N THR A 261 16.56 -8.96 -11.29
CA THR A 261 16.83 -9.35 -9.91
C THR A 261 17.98 -10.38 -9.79
N GLU A 262 18.14 -11.27 -10.78
CA GLU A 262 19.28 -12.21 -10.81
C GLU A 262 20.60 -11.47 -11.05
N ILE A 263 20.62 -10.55 -12.02
CA ILE A 263 21.78 -9.70 -12.32
C ILE A 263 22.18 -8.92 -11.05
N HIS A 264 21.23 -8.30 -10.36
CA HIS A 264 21.48 -7.57 -9.12
C HIS A 264 21.98 -8.47 -7.99
N THR A 265 21.40 -9.67 -7.84
CA THR A 265 21.84 -10.64 -6.82
C THR A 265 23.29 -11.08 -7.08
N ARG A 266 23.65 -11.38 -8.33
CA ARG A 266 25.00 -11.78 -8.71
C ARG A 266 26.01 -10.63 -8.55
N ALA A 267 25.64 -9.40 -8.88
CA ALA A 267 26.51 -8.23 -8.71
C ALA A 267 26.83 -7.96 -7.24
N VAL A 268 25.83 -8.05 -6.34
CA VAL A 268 26.07 -7.96 -4.88
C VAL A 268 26.94 -9.12 -4.40
N ALA A 269 26.71 -10.33 -4.90
CA ALA A 269 27.55 -11.49 -4.58
C ALA A 269 29.01 -11.28 -5.01
N GLU A 270 29.24 -10.65 -6.17
CA GLU A 270 30.57 -10.29 -6.66
C GLU A 270 31.28 -9.29 -5.73
N GLU A 271 30.60 -8.21 -5.36
CA GLU A 271 31.14 -7.19 -4.42
C GLU A 271 31.48 -7.79 -3.05
N LEU A 272 30.76 -8.83 -2.62
CA LEU A 272 31.01 -9.56 -1.39
C LEU A 272 32.12 -10.61 -1.49
N GLY A 273 32.67 -10.84 -2.69
CA GLY A 273 33.71 -11.85 -2.94
C GLY A 273 33.19 -13.27 -3.13
N CYS A 274 31.89 -13.44 -3.38
CA CYS A 274 31.26 -14.74 -3.68
C CYS A 274 31.32 -15.11 -5.18
N ALA A 275 31.84 -14.24 -6.05
CA ALA A 275 31.89 -14.45 -7.52
C ALA A 275 32.83 -15.55 -8.02
N ASN A 276 33.69 -16.11 -7.16
CA ASN A 276 34.65 -17.14 -7.59
C ASN A 276 34.00 -18.50 -7.90
N SER A 277 32.71 -18.67 -7.62
CA SER A 277 31.95 -19.87 -7.97
C SER A 277 31.10 -19.66 -9.23
N LYS A 278 31.46 -20.35 -10.32
CA LYS A 278 30.53 -20.60 -11.45
C LYS A 278 29.40 -21.58 -11.08
N ASP A 279 29.44 -22.09 -9.86
CA ASP A 279 28.50 -23.02 -9.27
C ASP A 279 27.58 -22.25 -8.30
N ASP A 280 26.27 -22.32 -8.56
CA ASP A 280 25.27 -21.60 -7.78
C ASP A 280 25.15 -22.16 -6.34
N GLU A 281 25.55 -23.41 -6.06
CA GLU A 281 25.58 -23.95 -4.69
C GLU A 281 26.59 -23.21 -3.82
N ASN A 282 27.84 -23.13 -4.31
CA ASN A 282 28.92 -22.43 -3.62
C ASN A 282 28.63 -20.93 -3.47
N LEU A 283 27.99 -20.31 -4.47
CA LEU A 283 27.56 -18.91 -4.41
C LEU A 283 26.54 -18.72 -3.28
N LEU A 284 25.51 -19.57 -3.24
CA LEU A 284 24.47 -19.52 -2.22
C LEU A 284 25.03 -19.80 -0.82
N GLU A 285 25.92 -20.77 -0.67
CA GLU A 285 26.60 -21.06 0.60
C GLU A 285 27.45 -19.87 1.06
N CYS A 286 28.20 -19.24 0.15
CA CYS A 286 28.95 -18.02 0.44
C CYS A 286 28.02 -16.91 0.94
N LEU A 287 26.93 -16.60 0.21
CA LEU A 287 25.97 -15.57 0.60
C LEU A 287 25.31 -15.86 1.95
N ARG A 288 25.04 -17.13 2.29
CA ARG A 288 24.53 -17.54 3.61
C ARG A 288 25.55 -17.32 4.72
N GLY A 289 26.84 -17.41 4.41
CA GLY A 289 27.95 -17.17 5.34
C GLY A 289 28.28 -15.69 5.59
N ILE A 290 27.79 -14.76 4.77
CA ILE A 290 28.06 -13.32 4.95
C ILE A 290 27.37 -12.80 6.22
N PRO A 291 28.03 -12.00 7.07
CA PRO A 291 27.36 -11.33 8.18
C PRO A 291 26.22 -10.44 7.70
N MET A 292 25.07 -10.49 8.38
CA MET A 292 23.83 -9.76 8.00
C MET A 292 24.12 -8.29 7.65
N ASP A 293 24.79 -7.55 8.53
CA ASP A 293 25.04 -6.12 8.33
C ASP A 293 25.85 -5.83 7.08
N LYS A 294 26.87 -6.65 6.79
CA LYS A 294 27.68 -6.53 5.58
C LYS A 294 26.83 -6.77 4.33
N LEU A 295 26.01 -7.82 4.32
CA LEU A 295 25.12 -8.13 3.20
C LEU A 295 24.10 -7.00 2.97
N ARG A 296 23.47 -6.52 4.05
CA ARG A 296 22.50 -5.41 4.03
C ARG A 296 23.14 -4.13 3.47
N GLU A 297 24.30 -3.73 3.98
CA GLU A 297 24.98 -2.49 3.56
C GLU A 297 25.40 -2.55 2.09
N THR A 298 26.02 -3.64 1.67
CA THR A 298 26.42 -3.82 0.26
C THR A 298 25.19 -3.85 -0.65
N ALA A 299 24.14 -4.61 -0.32
CA ALA A 299 22.94 -4.66 -1.13
C ALA A 299 22.21 -3.31 -1.23
N MET A 300 22.17 -2.55 -0.14
CA MET A 300 21.55 -1.22 -0.13
C MET A 300 22.37 -0.19 -0.90
N ALA A 301 23.70 -0.18 -0.73
CA ALA A 301 24.58 0.69 -1.52
C ALA A 301 24.46 0.40 -3.02
N TYR A 302 24.47 -0.89 -3.39
CA TYR A 302 24.23 -1.32 -4.76
C TYR A 302 22.86 -0.84 -5.28
N SER A 303 21.80 -1.01 -4.48
CA SER A 303 20.44 -0.60 -4.86
C SER A 303 20.35 0.90 -5.14
N VAL A 304 20.87 1.73 -4.22
CA VAL A 304 20.87 3.20 -4.37
C VAL A 304 21.66 3.65 -5.61
N ASN A 305 22.80 3.01 -5.88
CA ASN A 305 23.63 3.35 -7.04
C ASN A 305 22.99 2.99 -8.38
N ASN A 306 22.18 1.93 -8.44
CA ASN A 306 21.55 1.47 -9.69
C ASN A 306 20.12 2.02 -9.86
N HIS A 307 19.43 2.36 -8.78
CA HIS A 307 18.07 2.90 -8.79
C HIS A 307 17.94 4.10 -7.83
N PRO A 308 18.57 5.25 -8.15
CA PRO A 308 18.57 6.41 -7.27
C PRO A 308 17.17 7.05 -7.11
N PRO A 309 16.92 7.76 -5.99
CA PRO A 309 17.84 7.99 -4.87
C PRO A 309 17.76 6.92 -3.75
N ALA A 310 16.71 6.08 -3.73
CA ALA A 310 16.40 5.22 -2.58
C ALA A 310 16.57 3.71 -2.85
N GLY A 311 16.96 3.30 -4.06
CA GLY A 311 17.16 1.91 -4.43
C GLY A 311 15.88 1.10 -4.61
N LEU A 312 14.73 1.78 -4.70
CA LEU A 312 13.41 1.14 -4.81
C LEU A 312 13.37 0.17 -5.98
N PHE A 313 12.69 -0.96 -5.79
CA PHE A 313 12.47 -1.96 -6.84
C PHE A 313 13.74 -2.59 -7.44
N THR A 314 14.88 -2.57 -6.72
CA THR A 314 16.09 -3.30 -7.14
C THR A 314 15.92 -4.82 -7.01
N PHE A 315 15.39 -5.29 -5.87
CA PHE A 315 15.12 -6.71 -5.62
C PHE A 315 13.61 -6.93 -5.55
N ILE A 316 13.01 -7.17 -6.70
CA ILE A 316 11.56 -7.37 -6.84
C ILE A 316 11.18 -8.85 -6.86
N PRO A 317 9.90 -9.18 -6.61
CA PRO A 317 9.36 -10.50 -6.91
C PRO A 317 9.72 -10.97 -8.31
N SER A 318 9.62 -12.28 -8.54
CA SER A 318 9.85 -12.85 -9.86
C SER A 318 8.87 -13.98 -10.18
N VAL A 319 8.60 -14.19 -11.46
CA VAL A 319 7.93 -15.42 -11.91
C VAL A 319 8.87 -16.58 -11.62
N ASP A 320 8.37 -17.53 -10.83
CA ASP A 320 9.11 -18.70 -10.36
C ASP A 320 8.58 -20.02 -10.92
N GLY A 321 7.38 -20.02 -11.52
CA GLY A 321 6.76 -21.24 -12.06
C GLY A 321 6.03 -22.08 -11.00
N ASP A 322 5.97 -21.60 -9.76
CA ASP A 322 5.32 -22.25 -8.61
C ASP A 322 4.38 -21.24 -7.92
N PHE A 323 4.93 -20.45 -7.00
CA PHE A 323 4.16 -19.48 -6.20
C PHE A 323 3.60 -18.37 -7.06
N LEU A 324 4.40 -17.83 -7.99
CA LEU A 324 3.95 -16.96 -9.07
C LEU A 324 4.23 -17.67 -10.39
N PRO A 325 3.26 -18.44 -10.91
CA PRO A 325 3.51 -19.37 -12.00
C PRO A 325 3.75 -18.68 -13.35
N GLU A 326 3.22 -17.47 -13.53
CA GLU A 326 3.31 -16.70 -14.77
C GLU A 326 3.15 -15.20 -14.48
N ARG A 327 3.33 -14.36 -15.50
CA ARG A 327 3.05 -12.92 -15.43
C ARG A 327 1.61 -12.67 -14.99
N GLN A 328 1.42 -11.65 -14.14
CA GLN A 328 0.12 -11.24 -13.60
C GLN A 328 -0.95 -11.05 -14.68
N SER A 329 -0.61 -10.38 -15.80
CA SER A 329 -1.56 -10.10 -16.87
C SER A 329 -2.06 -11.34 -17.57
N SER A 330 -1.17 -12.30 -17.83
CA SER A 330 -1.54 -13.62 -18.35
C SER A 330 -2.46 -14.36 -17.37
N LEU A 331 -2.15 -14.33 -16.07
CA LEU A 331 -2.94 -15.01 -15.04
C LEU A 331 -4.36 -14.45 -14.93
N TYR A 332 -4.52 -13.14 -14.77
CA TYR A 332 -5.86 -12.58 -14.59
C TYR A 332 -6.70 -12.59 -15.87
N LYS A 333 -6.11 -12.40 -17.06
CA LYS A 333 -6.84 -12.53 -18.34
C LYS A 333 -7.33 -13.97 -18.56
N ALA A 334 -6.56 -14.95 -18.12
CA ALA A 334 -6.93 -16.37 -18.17
C ALA A 334 -7.88 -16.81 -17.03
N GLY A 335 -8.26 -15.93 -16.10
CA GLY A 335 -9.11 -16.30 -14.97
C GLY A 335 -8.41 -17.18 -13.91
N ARG A 336 -7.07 -17.23 -13.91
CA ARG A 336 -6.20 -18.00 -13.00
C ARG A 336 -5.87 -17.19 -11.74
N PHE A 337 -6.90 -16.91 -10.96
CA PHE A 337 -6.82 -16.22 -9.67
C PHE A 337 -8.03 -16.57 -8.79
N VAL A 338 -7.97 -16.24 -7.51
CA VAL A 338 -9.06 -16.46 -6.56
C VAL A 338 -10.23 -15.51 -6.87
N LYS A 339 -11.40 -16.08 -7.17
CA LYS A 339 -12.62 -15.34 -7.53
C LYS A 339 -13.47 -14.99 -6.31
N ASN A 340 -14.46 -14.12 -6.50
CA ASN A 340 -15.44 -13.70 -5.49
C ASN A 340 -14.84 -12.97 -4.28
N ILE A 341 -13.73 -12.27 -4.48
CA ILE A 341 -13.09 -11.46 -3.45
C ILE A 341 -13.52 -9.99 -3.65
N PRO A 342 -14.25 -9.37 -2.71
CA PRO A 342 -14.50 -7.94 -2.73
C PRO A 342 -13.20 -7.15 -2.79
N MET A 343 -13.14 -6.13 -3.66
CA MET A 343 -11.96 -5.31 -3.86
C MET A 343 -12.27 -3.82 -3.93
N VAL A 344 -11.43 -3.03 -3.27
CA VAL A 344 -11.30 -1.59 -3.49
C VAL A 344 -9.90 -1.31 -4.04
N PHE A 345 -9.83 -0.65 -5.18
CA PHE A 345 -8.57 -0.12 -5.74
C PHE A 345 -8.57 1.40 -5.67
N GLY A 346 -7.45 1.97 -5.24
CA GLY A 346 -7.22 3.41 -5.22
C GLY A 346 -5.94 3.80 -5.93
N TRP A 347 -5.90 5.04 -6.41
CA TRP A 347 -4.67 5.75 -6.74
C TRP A 347 -4.83 7.22 -6.37
N THR A 348 -3.72 7.95 -6.31
CA THR A 348 -3.74 9.39 -6.10
C THR A 348 -3.61 10.16 -7.41
N GLN A 349 -4.08 11.40 -7.46
CA GLN A 349 -4.09 12.20 -8.68
C GLN A 349 -2.69 12.32 -9.32
N ASP A 350 -1.65 12.49 -8.48
CA ASP A 350 -0.25 12.67 -8.88
C ASP A 350 0.63 11.48 -8.45
N ASP A 351 0.08 10.27 -8.44
CA ASP A 351 0.72 9.04 -7.93
C ASP A 351 2.10 8.76 -8.57
N GLY A 352 2.28 9.09 -9.85
CA GLY A 352 3.54 8.89 -10.56
C GLY A 352 4.61 9.95 -10.26
N ALA A 353 4.29 11.01 -9.52
CA ALA A 353 5.21 12.11 -9.22
C ALA A 353 6.46 11.65 -8.46
N THR A 354 6.29 10.69 -7.56
CA THR A 354 7.38 10.11 -6.75
C THR A 354 8.23 9.09 -7.51
N ASN A 355 7.79 8.66 -8.70
CA ASN A 355 8.44 7.64 -9.51
C ASN A 355 9.10 8.19 -10.78
N ALA A 356 8.82 9.44 -11.15
CA ALA A 356 9.44 10.09 -12.30
C ALA A 356 10.84 10.63 -11.99
N GLY A 357 11.05 11.21 -10.80
CA GLY A 357 12.30 11.90 -10.45
C GLY A 357 12.19 13.43 -10.54
N PRO A 358 13.34 14.15 -10.44
CA PRO A 358 13.33 15.61 -10.31
C PRO A 358 12.78 16.34 -11.53
N ALA A 359 11.83 17.26 -11.33
CA ALA A 359 11.14 17.99 -12.39
C ALA A 359 12.05 18.69 -13.41
N LEU A 360 13.18 19.23 -12.97
CA LEU A 360 14.14 19.94 -13.81
C LEU A 360 14.81 19.07 -14.88
N MET A 361 14.73 17.74 -14.74
CA MET A 361 15.31 16.80 -15.71
C MET A 361 14.47 16.65 -16.98
N PHE A 362 13.21 17.12 -17.01
CA PHE A 362 12.27 16.85 -18.10
C PHE A 362 12.08 18.05 -19.02
N GLN A 363 13.11 18.46 -19.76
CA GLN A 363 13.04 19.63 -20.64
C GLN A 363 12.41 19.30 -22.01
N THR A 364 12.49 18.03 -22.41
CA THR A 364 12.06 17.52 -23.72
C THR A 364 11.28 16.21 -23.58
N GLU A 365 10.67 15.72 -24.66
CA GLU A 365 10.03 14.40 -24.67
C GLU A 365 11.02 13.25 -24.46
N GLU A 366 12.23 13.37 -25.01
CA GLU A 366 13.27 12.34 -24.85
C GLU A 366 13.65 12.13 -23.39
N ASP A 367 13.64 13.20 -22.58
CA ASP A 367 13.94 13.11 -21.16
C ASP A 367 12.93 12.23 -20.40
N MET A 368 11.68 12.16 -20.88
CA MET A 368 10.61 11.34 -20.28
C MET A 368 10.88 9.84 -20.44
N LYS A 369 11.66 9.43 -21.45
CA LYS A 369 11.95 8.01 -21.71
C LYS A 369 12.72 7.37 -20.55
N THR A 370 13.61 8.11 -19.89
CA THR A 370 14.49 7.57 -18.84
C THR A 370 13.72 6.93 -17.67
N PRO A 371 12.80 7.62 -16.96
CA PRO A 371 12.02 7.00 -15.90
C PRO A 371 11.03 5.94 -16.39
N ILE A 372 10.56 6.02 -17.64
CA ILE A 372 9.69 4.97 -18.18
C ILE A 372 10.51 3.68 -18.39
N LYS A 373 11.72 3.79 -18.94
CA LYS A 373 12.62 2.64 -19.18
C LYS A 373 13.00 1.90 -17.89
N SER A 374 13.03 2.56 -16.73
CA SER A 374 13.36 1.88 -15.47
C SER A 374 12.28 0.88 -15.04
N PHE A 375 11.04 1.03 -15.52
CA PHE A 375 9.93 0.11 -15.23
C PHE A 375 9.45 -0.69 -16.44
N ALA A 376 9.63 -0.13 -17.65
CA ALA A 376 9.17 -0.67 -18.92
C ALA A 376 10.34 -0.67 -19.93
N HIS A 377 11.32 -1.54 -19.68
CA HIS A 377 12.62 -1.53 -20.37
C HIS A 377 12.56 -1.98 -21.85
N ALA A 378 11.53 -2.73 -22.24
CA ALA A 378 11.40 -3.32 -23.58
C ALA A 378 10.66 -2.43 -24.60
N LEU A 379 10.27 -1.20 -24.24
CA LEU A 379 9.56 -0.31 -25.15
C LEU A 379 10.47 0.17 -26.29
N THR A 380 9.96 0.07 -27.52
CA THR A 380 10.60 0.57 -28.75
C THR A 380 10.33 2.06 -28.95
N ASP A 381 11.06 2.72 -29.88
CA ASP A 381 10.78 4.12 -30.21
C ASP A 381 9.35 4.32 -30.75
N ASP A 382 8.84 3.40 -31.56
CA ASP A 382 7.43 3.42 -32.01
C ASP A 382 6.45 3.34 -30.82
N ASP A 383 6.75 2.52 -29.80
CA ASP A 383 5.94 2.45 -28.59
C ASP A 383 5.96 3.78 -27.82
N TYR A 384 7.11 4.45 -27.74
CA TYR A 384 7.22 5.77 -27.12
C TYR A 384 6.47 6.84 -27.91
N GLU A 385 6.56 6.84 -29.23
CA GLU A 385 5.85 7.78 -30.08
C GLU A 385 4.33 7.64 -29.90
N GLU A 386 3.82 6.40 -29.95
CA GLU A 386 2.40 6.14 -29.71
C GLU A 386 1.99 6.50 -28.28
N LEU A 387 2.80 6.11 -27.27
CA LEU A 387 2.56 6.47 -25.88
C LEU A 387 2.45 7.99 -25.73
N PHE A 388 3.44 8.75 -26.18
CA PHE A 388 3.50 10.20 -26.00
C PHE A 388 2.39 10.93 -26.76
N SER A 389 1.91 10.36 -27.88
CA SER A 389 0.76 10.88 -28.62
C SER A 389 -0.56 10.85 -27.82
N LEU A 390 -0.68 9.93 -26.85
CA LEU A 390 -1.84 9.82 -25.96
C LEU A 390 -1.81 10.81 -24.78
N TYR A 391 -0.69 11.51 -24.59
CA TYR A 391 -0.47 12.51 -23.55
C TYR A 391 0.08 13.80 -24.19
N PRO A 392 -0.66 14.48 -25.09
CA PRO A 392 -0.18 15.69 -25.74
C PRO A 392 0.09 16.79 -24.71
N ALA A 393 1.15 17.58 -24.93
CA ALA A 393 1.54 18.62 -23.97
C ALA A 393 0.43 19.65 -23.66
N SER A 394 -0.45 19.94 -24.63
CA SER A 394 -1.59 20.83 -24.45
C SER A 394 -2.59 20.38 -23.39
N ASP A 395 -2.66 19.08 -23.09
CA ASP A 395 -3.53 18.56 -22.03
C ASP A 395 -3.05 18.98 -20.63
N PHE A 396 -1.76 19.29 -20.49
CA PHE A 396 -1.09 19.62 -19.23
C PHE A 396 -0.84 21.12 -19.04
N ASP A 397 -1.28 21.97 -19.98
CA ASP A 397 -1.15 23.43 -19.85
C ASP A 397 -1.84 23.96 -18.58
N GLN A 398 -2.93 23.31 -18.16
CA GLN A 398 -3.64 23.69 -16.93
C GLN A 398 -2.84 23.30 -15.69
N ASP A 399 -2.17 22.15 -15.67
CA ASP A 399 -1.31 21.73 -14.55
C ASP A 399 -0.14 22.70 -14.38
N VAL A 400 0.49 23.10 -15.48
CA VAL A 400 1.54 24.14 -15.49
C VAL A 400 0.99 25.44 -14.92
N ARG A 401 -0.16 25.94 -15.40
CA ARG A 401 -0.77 27.17 -14.86
C ARG A 401 -1.10 27.05 -13.37
N ASN A 402 -1.63 25.91 -12.94
CA ASN A 402 -1.99 25.65 -11.55
C ASN A 402 -0.75 25.62 -10.65
N TYR A 403 0.36 25.06 -11.12
CA TYR A 403 1.64 25.10 -10.41
C TYR A 403 2.19 26.51 -10.35
N GLU A 404 2.29 27.21 -11.49
CA GLU A 404 2.80 28.59 -11.56
C GLU A 404 2.00 29.58 -10.71
N ALA A 405 0.68 29.37 -10.58
CA ALA A 405 -0.17 30.19 -9.70
C ALA A 405 0.05 29.94 -8.20
N ARG A 406 0.61 28.78 -7.81
CA ARG A 406 0.79 28.36 -6.41
C ARG A 406 2.24 28.38 -5.94
N LYS A 407 3.20 28.35 -6.87
CA LYS A 407 4.62 28.28 -6.55
C LYS A 407 5.08 29.55 -5.84
N GLY A 408 5.93 29.40 -4.84
CA GLY A 408 6.61 30.52 -4.18
C GLY A 408 7.68 31.15 -5.07
N ASP A 409 8.19 32.31 -4.66
CA ASP A 409 9.22 33.04 -5.40
C ASP A 409 10.52 32.23 -5.58
N SER A 410 10.84 31.36 -4.62
CA SER A 410 12.01 30.47 -4.65
C SER A 410 11.79 29.14 -5.36
N ASP A 411 10.55 28.81 -5.73
CA ASP A 411 10.23 27.52 -6.34
C ASP A 411 10.62 27.51 -7.83
N PRO A 412 11.16 26.38 -8.33
CA PRO A 412 11.65 26.28 -9.70
C PRO A 412 10.51 26.39 -10.72
N VAL A 413 10.83 26.82 -11.94
CA VAL A 413 9.93 26.64 -13.09
C VAL A 413 9.92 25.16 -13.46
N VAL A 414 8.73 24.61 -13.68
CA VAL A 414 8.55 23.19 -13.97
C VAL A 414 8.11 23.01 -15.42
N PRO A 415 8.87 22.27 -16.25
CA PRO A 415 8.47 22.00 -17.63
C PRO A 415 7.18 21.17 -17.72
N VAL A 416 6.42 21.37 -18.80
CA VAL A 416 5.20 20.60 -19.07
C VAL A 416 5.44 19.08 -19.13
N HIS A 417 6.62 18.66 -19.59
CA HIS A 417 6.98 17.24 -19.71
C HIS A 417 7.08 16.54 -18.35
N TYR A 418 7.32 17.26 -17.26
CA TYR A 418 7.22 16.69 -15.92
C TYR A 418 5.79 16.21 -15.60
N PHE A 419 4.78 17.06 -15.82
CA PHE A 419 3.38 16.68 -15.59
C PHE A 419 2.95 15.54 -16.52
N ARG A 420 3.44 15.53 -17.76
CA ARG A 420 3.21 14.42 -18.72
C ARG A 420 3.78 13.11 -18.21
N VAL A 421 5.06 13.06 -17.87
CA VAL A 421 5.73 11.81 -17.47
C VAL A 421 5.18 11.30 -16.15
N THR A 422 4.87 12.17 -15.18
CA THR A 422 4.27 11.74 -13.91
C THR A 422 2.87 11.16 -14.11
N ARG A 423 2.09 11.69 -15.05
CA ARG A 423 0.80 11.10 -15.45
C ARG A 423 0.97 9.75 -16.16
N ILE A 424 1.93 9.62 -17.07
CA ILE A 424 2.28 8.34 -17.70
C ILE A 424 2.67 7.31 -16.64
N MET A 425 3.52 7.68 -15.68
CA MET A 425 3.97 6.81 -14.60
C MET A 425 2.82 6.38 -13.69
N ARG A 426 1.89 7.28 -13.36
CA ARG A 426 0.65 6.94 -12.62
C ARG A 426 -0.14 5.86 -13.35
N ASP A 427 -0.41 6.08 -14.63
CA ASP A 427 -1.25 5.21 -15.43
C ASP A 427 -0.58 3.84 -15.65
N LEU A 428 0.74 3.83 -15.91
CA LEU A 428 1.56 2.64 -16.13
C LEU A 428 1.71 1.78 -14.87
N LEU A 429 1.93 2.40 -13.70
CA LEU A 429 2.24 1.68 -12.46
C LEU A 429 1.00 1.33 -11.63
N PHE A 430 -0.05 2.16 -11.66
CA PHE A 430 -1.14 2.09 -10.67
C PHE A 430 -2.53 2.06 -11.31
N THR A 431 -2.88 3.01 -12.16
CA THR A 431 -4.28 3.18 -12.58
C THR A 431 -4.72 2.07 -13.54
N CYS A 432 -3.99 1.83 -14.62
CA CYS A 432 -4.47 0.93 -15.68
C CYS A 432 -4.55 -0.52 -15.24
N SER A 433 -3.56 -1.01 -14.50
CA SER A 433 -3.64 -2.36 -13.94
C SER A 433 -4.71 -2.51 -12.85
N SER A 434 -5.07 -1.45 -12.13
CA SER A 434 -6.19 -1.49 -11.18
C SER A 434 -7.50 -1.72 -11.93
N ILE A 435 -7.73 -0.94 -13.00
CA ILE A 435 -8.90 -1.05 -13.86
C ILE A 435 -9.00 -2.43 -14.51
N GLU A 436 -7.90 -2.91 -15.13
CA GLU A 436 -7.88 -4.20 -15.82
C GLU A 436 -8.13 -5.37 -14.87
N PHE A 437 -7.41 -5.43 -13.75
CA PHE A 437 -7.57 -6.54 -12.82
C PHE A 437 -8.92 -6.46 -12.10
N GLY A 438 -9.40 -5.26 -11.75
CA GLY A 438 -10.74 -5.06 -11.21
C GLY A 438 -11.82 -5.54 -12.18
N PHE A 439 -11.67 -5.26 -13.48
CA PHE A 439 -12.59 -5.73 -14.51
C PHE A 439 -12.59 -7.26 -14.61
N GLU A 440 -11.42 -7.90 -14.61
CA GLU A 440 -11.31 -9.35 -14.62
C GLU A 440 -11.87 -10.00 -13.36
N MET A 441 -11.59 -9.44 -12.18
CA MET A 441 -12.19 -9.88 -10.92
C MET A 441 -13.71 -9.86 -11.00
N TRP A 442 -14.29 -8.75 -11.45
CA TRP A 442 -15.74 -8.63 -11.63
C TRP A 442 -16.28 -9.65 -12.65
N ARG A 443 -15.72 -9.67 -13.86
CA ARG A 443 -16.19 -10.50 -14.98
C ARG A 443 -16.11 -11.99 -14.67
N GLN A 444 -14.94 -12.46 -14.22
CA GLN A 444 -14.69 -13.88 -13.98
C GLN A 444 -15.42 -14.38 -12.72
N SER A 445 -15.58 -13.54 -11.70
CA SER A 445 -16.38 -13.89 -10.52
C SER A 445 -17.85 -14.02 -10.87
N ARG A 446 -18.40 -13.11 -11.70
CA ARG A 446 -19.80 -13.18 -12.16
C ARG A 446 -20.13 -14.41 -12.99
N ALA A 447 -19.16 -14.96 -13.72
CA ALA A 447 -19.33 -16.23 -14.42
C ALA A 447 -19.64 -17.40 -13.45
N HIS A 448 -19.29 -17.28 -12.17
CA HIS A 448 -19.52 -18.28 -11.13
C HIS A 448 -20.60 -17.86 -10.13
N ASN A 449 -20.68 -16.56 -9.81
CA ASN A 449 -21.65 -15.95 -8.92
C ASN A 449 -22.23 -14.69 -9.57
N PRO A 450 -23.36 -14.79 -10.31
CA PRO A 450 -23.95 -13.66 -11.04
C PRO A 450 -24.29 -12.43 -10.17
N ALA A 451 -24.42 -12.61 -8.85
CA ALA A 451 -24.70 -11.52 -7.92
C ALA A 451 -23.44 -10.75 -7.47
N PHE A 452 -22.23 -11.20 -7.86
CA PHE A 452 -21.00 -10.52 -7.47
C PHE A 452 -20.87 -9.15 -8.15
N SER A 453 -20.71 -8.09 -7.36
CA SER A 453 -20.54 -6.73 -7.86
C SER A 453 -19.58 -5.87 -7.02
N ASN A 454 -18.91 -6.46 -6.04
CA ASN A 454 -18.12 -5.77 -5.02
C ASN A 454 -16.71 -5.38 -5.50
N VAL A 455 -16.62 -4.71 -6.65
CA VAL A 455 -15.39 -4.05 -7.10
C VAL A 455 -15.60 -2.54 -7.13
N ARG A 456 -14.74 -1.79 -6.46
CA ARG A 456 -14.79 -0.33 -6.34
C ARG A 456 -13.46 0.27 -6.75
N HIS A 457 -13.50 1.44 -7.40
CA HIS A 457 -12.32 2.24 -7.71
C HIS A 457 -12.47 3.64 -7.11
N TYR A 458 -11.35 4.23 -6.68
CA TYR A 458 -11.29 5.65 -6.38
C TYR A 458 -10.04 6.33 -6.93
N ASP A 459 -10.21 7.62 -7.21
CA ASP A 459 -9.16 8.58 -7.56
C ASP A 459 -9.08 9.64 -6.45
N PHE A 460 -7.97 9.66 -5.73
CA PHE A 460 -7.79 10.50 -4.55
C PHE A 460 -7.08 11.81 -4.89
N ASN A 461 -7.72 12.94 -4.59
CA ASN A 461 -7.27 14.26 -5.04
C ASN A 461 -7.11 15.26 -3.89
N GLN A 462 -6.79 14.78 -2.68
CA GLN A 462 -6.45 15.61 -1.53
C GLN A 462 -5.17 15.05 -0.90
N SER A 463 -4.35 15.87 -0.25
CA SER A 463 -3.17 15.38 0.45
C SER A 463 -2.92 16.16 1.72
N MET A 464 -2.70 15.44 2.82
CA MET A 464 -2.20 16.03 4.05
C MET A 464 -0.69 16.24 4.04
N VAL A 465 0.04 15.58 3.13
CA VAL A 465 1.50 15.54 3.13
C VAL A 465 2.13 16.48 2.11
N THR A 466 1.38 17.03 1.16
CA THR A 466 1.92 18.01 0.18
C THR A 466 2.70 19.15 0.84
N PRO A 467 2.27 19.76 1.96
CA PRO A 467 3.07 20.82 2.60
C PRO A 467 4.44 20.32 3.11
N LEU A 468 4.53 19.06 3.58
CA LEU A 468 5.80 18.46 4.01
C LEU A 468 6.74 18.24 2.81
N PHE A 469 6.21 17.79 1.68
CA PHE A 469 6.98 17.64 0.45
C PHE A 469 7.48 18.97 -0.10
N HIS A 470 6.64 20.01 -0.09
CA HIS A 470 7.04 21.36 -0.47
C HIS A 470 8.18 21.86 0.44
N ALA A 471 8.02 21.76 1.76
CA ALA A 471 9.07 22.13 2.71
C ALA A 471 10.37 21.34 2.51
N GLY A 472 10.28 20.10 2.01
CA GLY A 472 11.41 19.26 1.61
C GLY A 472 12.03 19.62 0.25
N GLY A 473 11.64 20.72 -0.38
CA GLY A 473 12.19 21.18 -1.67
C GLY A 473 11.56 20.51 -2.89
N MET A 474 10.40 19.87 -2.74
CA MET A 474 9.68 19.19 -3.82
C MET A 474 8.28 19.81 -4.03
N PRO A 475 8.19 21.08 -4.46
CA PRO A 475 6.92 21.85 -4.52
C PRO A 475 5.94 21.38 -5.60
N CYS A 476 6.42 20.63 -6.59
CA CYS A 476 5.66 20.26 -7.79
C CYS A 476 4.96 18.90 -7.70
N LEU A 477 5.09 18.23 -6.56
CA LEU A 477 4.66 16.84 -6.39
C LEU A 477 3.14 16.65 -6.28
N GLY A 478 2.37 17.69 -5.92
CA GLY A 478 0.91 17.63 -5.86
C GLY A 478 0.37 16.60 -4.85
N VAL A 479 -0.68 15.86 -5.24
CA VAL A 479 -1.31 14.79 -4.46
C VAL A 479 -0.57 13.47 -4.70
N VAL A 480 0.58 13.37 -4.03
CA VAL A 480 1.55 12.29 -4.21
C VAL A 480 1.06 10.91 -3.81
N HIS A 481 1.80 9.91 -4.27
CA HIS A 481 1.72 8.53 -3.84
C HIS A 481 1.58 8.37 -2.33
N GLY A 482 0.52 7.68 -1.91
CA GLY A 482 0.22 7.40 -0.51
C GLY A 482 -0.48 8.50 0.28
N SER A 483 -0.84 9.62 -0.37
CA SER A 483 -1.55 10.73 0.28
C SER A 483 -2.87 10.31 0.94
N ASP A 484 -3.49 9.25 0.46
CA ASP A 484 -4.75 8.69 0.96
C ASP A 484 -4.56 7.85 2.24
N LEU A 485 -3.35 7.34 2.52
CA LEU A 485 -3.07 6.53 3.71
C LEU A 485 -3.27 7.32 5.01
N ASP A 486 -2.86 8.59 5.02
CA ASP A 486 -3.04 9.49 6.16
C ASP A 486 -4.52 9.74 6.49
N TYR A 487 -5.41 9.67 5.50
CA TYR A 487 -6.84 9.83 5.71
C TYR A 487 -7.48 8.59 6.35
N ILE A 488 -6.92 7.39 6.15
CA ILE A 488 -7.37 6.16 6.80
C ILE A 488 -6.79 6.05 8.21
N TYR A 489 -5.50 6.31 8.38
CA TYR A 489 -4.85 6.20 9.69
C TYR A 489 -5.13 7.40 10.60
N ASN A 490 -5.47 8.56 10.03
CA ASN A 490 -5.65 9.82 10.75
C ASN A 490 -4.40 10.19 11.57
N ASN A 491 -3.22 10.03 10.97
CA ASN A 491 -1.90 10.05 11.64
C ASN A 491 -1.02 11.29 11.39
N MET A 492 -1.55 12.34 10.79
CA MET A 492 -0.76 13.52 10.48
C MET A 492 -0.23 14.28 11.70
N PHE A 493 1.03 14.69 11.61
CA PHE A 493 1.73 15.52 12.59
C PHE A 493 2.35 16.78 11.95
N PRO A 494 2.20 17.96 12.57
CA PRO A 494 1.42 18.23 13.77
C PRO A 494 -0.10 18.30 13.48
N ARG A 495 -0.86 17.54 14.26
CA ARG A 495 -2.33 17.34 14.10
C ARG A 495 -3.16 18.62 14.26
N GLU A 496 -2.58 19.63 14.89
CA GLU A 496 -3.16 20.94 15.16
C GLU A 496 -3.30 21.79 13.90
N GLN A 497 -2.63 21.40 12.81
CA GLN A 497 -2.61 22.13 11.54
C GLN A 497 -3.46 21.47 10.44
N LEU A 498 -4.25 20.44 10.77
CA LEU A 498 -5.20 19.83 9.82
C LEU A 498 -6.43 20.73 9.64
N SER A 499 -6.76 21.01 8.38
CA SER A 499 -7.96 21.78 8.04
C SER A 499 -9.24 21.01 8.37
N ASP A 500 -10.35 21.72 8.59
CA ASP A 500 -11.65 21.07 8.82
C ASP A 500 -12.09 20.19 7.65
N THR A 501 -11.68 20.53 6.43
CA THR A 501 -11.94 19.72 5.23
C THR A 501 -11.25 18.37 5.32
N ASP A 502 -9.99 18.33 5.76
CA ASP A 502 -9.25 17.07 5.86
C ASP A 502 -9.78 16.18 6.98
N ARG A 503 -10.21 16.79 8.10
CA ARG A 503 -10.85 16.07 9.20
C ARG A 503 -12.14 15.39 8.74
N ARG A 504 -12.99 16.10 7.98
CA ARG A 504 -14.23 15.53 7.42
C ARG A 504 -13.95 14.46 6.38
N LEU A 505 -12.95 14.67 5.51
CA LEU A 505 -12.58 13.70 4.49
C LEU A 505 -12.00 12.43 5.12
N SER A 506 -11.17 12.57 6.16
CA SER A 506 -10.62 11.43 6.92
C SER A 506 -11.72 10.66 7.63
N ASP A 507 -12.69 11.31 8.27
CA ASP A 507 -13.87 10.63 8.84
C ASP A 507 -14.65 9.86 7.77
N THR A 508 -14.88 10.45 6.59
CA THR A 508 -15.57 9.80 5.47
C THR A 508 -14.81 8.57 4.94
N MET A 509 -13.50 8.70 4.78
CA MET A 509 -12.63 7.60 4.33
C MET A 509 -12.57 6.46 5.35
N ILE A 510 -12.45 6.78 6.63
CA ILE A 510 -12.44 5.78 7.70
C ILE A 510 -13.78 5.06 7.77
N ARG A 511 -14.92 5.76 7.70
CA ARG A 511 -16.24 5.09 7.64
C ARG A 511 -16.34 4.13 6.48
N SER A 512 -15.90 4.54 5.30
CA SER A 512 -15.93 3.71 4.10
C SER A 512 -15.02 2.49 4.23
N PHE A 513 -13.82 2.68 4.77
CA PHE A 513 -12.87 1.61 5.06
C PHE A 513 -13.42 0.61 6.09
N LEU A 514 -14.04 1.08 7.17
CA LEU A 514 -14.65 0.23 8.19
C LEU A 514 -15.88 -0.51 7.64
N ASN A 515 -16.74 0.13 6.86
CA ASN A 515 -17.86 -0.54 6.20
C ASN A 515 -17.37 -1.69 5.32
N PHE A 516 -16.31 -1.46 4.56
CA PHE A 516 -15.68 -2.50 3.74
C PHE A 516 -15.13 -3.62 4.62
N ALA A 517 -14.40 -3.32 5.69
CA ALA A 517 -13.91 -4.34 6.60
C ALA A 517 -15.02 -5.21 7.19
N TYR A 518 -16.20 -4.64 7.45
CA TYR A 518 -17.36 -5.37 7.98
C TYR A 518 -18.12 -6.21 6.95
N SER A 519 -18.18 -5.77 5.69
CA SER A 519 -19.19 -6.25 4.72
C SER A 519 -18.68 -6.54 3.31
N GLY A 520 -17.45 -6.13 2.96
CA GLY A 520 -16.95 -6.14 1.58
C GLY A 520 -17.56 -5.06 0.69
N ASP A 521 -18.33 -4.12 1.25
CA ASP A 521 -18.82 -2.94 0.56
C ASP A 521 -18.42 -1.70 1.36
N PRO A 522 -17.75 -0.70 0.75
CA PRO A 522 -17.44 0.51 1.48
C PRO A 522 -18.65 1.39 1.78
N ASN A 523 -19.83 1.08 1.22
CA ASN A 523 -21.08 1.77 1.54
C ASN A 523 -21.65 1.35 2.91
N GLY A 524 -22.34 2.28 3.58
CA GLY A 524 -23.12 2.05 4.80
C GLY A 524 -24.30 3.02 4.90
N GLU A 525 -25.09 2.93 5.96
CA GLU A 525 -26.30 3.77 6.15
C GLU A 525 -25.99 5.28 6.11
N ASP A 526 -24.78 5.67 6.54
CA ASP A 526 -24.34 7.06 6.65
C ASP A 526 -23.29 7.48 5.58
N SER A 527 -22.97 6.64 4.59
CA SER A 527 -21.92 6.97 3.60
C SER A 527 -22.50 7.58 2.32
N GLN A 528 -21.71 8.45 1.66
CA GLN A 528 -21.97 8.76 0.25
C GLN A 528 -21.95 7.47 -0.58
N SER A 529 -22.83 7.37 -1.58
CA SER A 529 -22.94 6.16 -2.40
C SER A 529 -21.74 6.04 -3.32
N TRP A 530 -20.85 5.10 -2.99
CA TRP A 530 -19.72 4.68 -3.77
C TRP A 530 -20.19 3.66 -4.82
N PRO A 531 -20.14 4.00 -6.13
CA PRO A 531 -20.73 3.16 -7.17
C PRO A 531 -19.94 1.88 -7.39
N GLU A 532 -20.64 0.82 -7.79
CA GLU A 532 -20.01 -0.35 -8.39
C GLU A 532 -19.23 0.06 -9.64
N SER A 533 -17.98 -0.38 -9.75
CA SER A 533 -17.11 0.05 -10.85
C SER A 533 -17.63 -0.40 -12.21
N PHE A 534 -18.21 -1.59 -12.25
CA PHE A 534 -18.65 -2.25 -13.48
C PHE A 534 -20.08 -2.71 -13.32
N THR A 535 -20.91 -2.40 -14.32
CA THR A 535 -22.32 -2.80 -14.36
C THR A 535 -22.60 -3.50 -15.68
N GLU A 536 -23.56 -4.44 -15.70
CA GLU A 536 -23.99 -5.05 -16.96
C GLU A 536 -24.77 -4.03 -17.81
N PRO A 537 -24.40 -3.81 -19.07
CA PRO A 537 -25.28 -3.15 -20.02
C PRO A 537 -26.55 -3.98 -20.21
N LYS A 538 -27.72 -3.35 -20.09
CA LYS A 538 -29.00 -4.00 -20.38
C LYS A 538 -28.99 -4.60 -21.79
N GLY A 539 -29.07 -5.94 -21.89
CA GLY A 539 -29.35 -6.64 -23.15
C GLY A 539 -28.16 -7.23 -23.93
N LEU A 540 -26.94 -7.30 -23.36
CA LEU A 540 -25.75 -7.83 -24.05
C LEU A 540 -25.06 -8.93 -23.23
N SER A 541 -25.66 -10.13 -23.17
CA SER A 541 -25.12 -11.26 -22.40
C SER A 541 -24.04 -12.08 -23.12
N GLU A 542 -23.90 -11.97 -24.45
CA GLU A 542 -22.96 -12.83 -25.22
C GLU A 542 -21.73 -12.11 -25.80
N GLN A 543 -21.75 -10.79 -26.00
CA GLN A 543 -20.60 -10.06 -26.55
C GLN A 543 -19.56 -9.65 -25.49
N HIS A 544 -19.95 -9.41 -24.22
CA HIS A 544 -19.01 -9.00 -23.17
C HIS A 544 -18.04 -10.09 -22.72
N ALA A 545 -18.40 -11.37 -22.90
CA ALA A 545 -17.50 -12.49 -22.64
C ALA A 545 -16.24 -12.47 -23.54
N LYS A 546 -16.22 -11.64 -24.59
CA LYS A 546 -15.11 -11.51 -25.55
C LYS A 546 -14.33 -10.19 -25.43
N LEU A 547 -14.72 -9.25 -24.57
CA LEU A 547 -14.00 -7.98 -24.43
C LEU A 547 -12.69 -8.19 -23.68
N ALA A 548 -11.59 -7.63 -24.20
CA ALA A 548 -10.28 -7.66 -23.56
C ALA A 548 -10.10 -6.58 -22.48
N SER A 549 -10.95 -5.54 -22.47
CA SER A 549 -10.88 -4.37 -21.59
C SER A 549 -12.28 -3.78 -21.34
N PRO A 550 -12.52 -3.06 -20.23
CA PRO A 550 -13.80 -2.39 -19.97
C PRO A 550 -14.01 -1.19 -20.90
N SER A 551 -15.21 -1.04 -21.45
CA SER A 551 -15.61 0.16 -22.22
C SER A 551 -16.33 1.22 -21.36
N LYS A 552 -16.68 0.87 -20.12
CA LYS A 552 -17.26 1.78 -19.12
C LYS A 552 -16.73 1.48 -17.73
N ILE A 553 -16.54 2.51 -16.92
CA ILE A 553 -16.17 2.37 -15.50
C ILE A 553 -16.77 3.50 -14.66
N ASN A 554 -17.23 3.17 -13.45
CA ASN A 554 -17.52 4.15 -12.41
C ASN A 554 -16.31 4.27 -11.45
N ILE A 555 -15.91 5.49 -11.14
CA ILE A 555 -14.80 5.81 -10.23
C ILE A 555 -15.31 6.80 -9.19
N GLN A 556 -14.97 6.59 -7.93
CA GLN A 556 -15.22 7.58 -6.89
C GLN A 556 -14.06 8.57 -6.83
N ILE A 557 -14.37 9.85 -7.00
CA ILE A 557 -13.43 10.92 -6.76
C ILE A 557 -13.49 11.25 -5.29
N VAL A 558 -12.33 11.39 -4.65
CA VAL A 558 -12.23 11.63 -3.21
C VAL A 558 -11.40 12.88 -2.95
N GLY A 559 -12.03 13.91 -2.38
CA GLY A 559 -11.39 15.17 -2.01
C GLY A 559 -11.01 16.10 -3.16
N GLY A 560 -10.19 17.11 -2.85
CA GLY A 560 -9.69 18.10 -3.80
C GLY A 560 -10.63 19.29 -4.06
N PRO A 561 -10.30 20.16 -5.04
CA PRO A 561 -11.06 21.38 -5.34
C PRO A 561 -12.47 21.14 -5.90
N PHE A 562 -12.80 19.87 -6.17
CA PHE A 562 -14.05 19.43 -6.81
C PHE A 562 -14.93 18.58 -5.89
N ASP A 563 -14.52 18.40 -4.62
CA ASP A 563 -15.18 17.57 -3.61
C ASP A 563 -15.27 16.07 -3.98
N THR A 564 -15.85 15.28 -3.08
CA THR A 564 -16.01 13.83 -3.21
C THR A 564 -17.30 13.50 -3.97
N GLY A 565 -17.23 12.61 -4.96
CA GLY A 565 -18.39 12.25 -5.78
C GLY A 565 -18.10 11.15 -6.80
N SER A 566 -19.14 10.68 -7.50
CA SER A 566 -19.01 9.60 -8.48
C SER A 566 -18.76 10.15 -9.88
N CYS A 567 -17.81 9.54 -10.61
CA CYS A 567 -17.51 9.80 -12.01
C CYS A 567 -17.84 8.56 -12.85
N HIS A 568 -18.42 8.77 -14.03
CA HIS A 568 -18.69 7.73 -15.03
C HIS A 568 -17.85 7.99 -16.28
N LEU A 569 -17.06 7.01 -16.70
CA LEU A 569 -16.26 7.05 -17.92
C LEU A 569 -16.80 6.03 -18.92
N GLU A 570 -16.93 6.42 -20.19
CA GLU A 570 -17.37 5.56 -21.31
C GLU A 570 -16.53 5.85 -22.56
N ASP A 571 -16.12 4.79 -23.27
CA ASP A 571 -15.41 4.90 -24.54
C ASP A 571 -16.30 5.51 -25.65
N GLY A 572 -15.82 6.58 -26.29
CA GLY A 572 -16.38 7.07 -27.56
C GLY A 572 -17.61 7.97 -27.47
N ILE A 573 -17.98 8.48 -26.29
CA ILE A 573 -19.02 9.50 -26.14
C ILE A 573 -18.41 10.83 -25.71
N ASP A 574 -18.47 11.81 -26.61
CA ASP A 574 -18.47 13.23 -26.25
C ASP A 574 -19.89 13.54 -25.76
N ASN A 575 -20.12 13.81 -24.46
CA ASN A 575 -21.16 14.73 -23.95
C ASN A 575 -21.57 14.61 -22.47
N SER A 576 -21.67 15.81 -21.89
CA SER A 576 -22.53 16.27 -20.80
C SER A 576 -23.84 15.49 -20.56
N THR A 577 -24.05 15.01 -19.33
CA THR A 577 -25.20 15.35 -18.44
C THR A 577 -25.35 14.33 -17.29
N ALA A 578 -25.17 14.77 -16.04
CA ALA A 578 -25.70 14.10 -14.85
C ALA A 578 -25.78 15.09 -13.66
N SER A 579 -26.77 14.92 -12.78
CA SER A 579 -27.08 15.80 -11.65
C SER A 579 -26.57 15.27 -10.31
N PHE A 580 -26.02 16.16 -9.47
CA PHE A 580 -25.62 15.87 -8.08
C PHE A 580 -26.07 16.99 -7.11
N THR A 581 -26.14 16.65 -5.82
CA THR A 581 -26.42 17.57 -4.70
C THR A 581 -25.10 17.83 -3.94
N VAL A 582 -24.83 19.09 -3.56
CA VAL A 582 -23.49 19.63 -3.24
C VAL A 582 -23.31 20.01 -1.75
N GLN A 583 -22.09 19.89 -1.22
CA GLN A 583 -21.53 20.76 -0.16
C GLN A 583 -20.10 21.20 -0.54
N GLU A 584 -19.53 22.24 0.09
CA GLU A 584 -18.28 22.91 -0.34
C GLU A 584 -16.98 22.20 0.14
N GLY A 585 -15.99 22.04 -0.74
CA GLY A 585 -14.61 21.61 -0.43
C GLY A 585 -13.58 22.76 -0.52
N ARG A 586 -12.51 22.70 0.28
CA ARG A 586 -11.39 23.69 0.30
C ARG A 586 -10.02 23.01 0.33
N MET A 587 -9.02 23.61 -0.31
CA MET A 587 -7.60 23.23 -0.21
C MET A 587 -7.01 23.62 1.16
N GLN A 588 -5.97 22.89 1.60
CA GLN A 588 -5.37 23.03 2.95
C GLN A 588 -4.66 24.36 3.22
N GLU A 589 -4.65 24.76 4.49
CA GLU A 589 -3.75 25.78 5.02
C GLU A 589 -2.36 25.18 5.32
N PRO A 590 -1.26 25.89 5.02
CA PRO A 590 0.11 25.39 5.15
C PRO A 590 0.55 25.16 6.61
N LEU A 591 1.44 24.17 6.80
CA LEU A 591 2.01 23.76 8.10
C LEU A 591 3.08 24.74 8.67
N VAL A 592 3.52 25.72 7.87
CA VAL A 592 4.59 26.67 8.23
C VAL A 592 4.12 28.11 7.96
N ASP A 593 4.22 28.99 8.96
CA ASP A 593 3.72 30.38 8.98
C ASP A 593 4.16 31.27 7.79
N SER A 594 5.10 30.81 6.96
CA SER A 594 5.70 31.55 5.84
C SER A 594 5.18 31.17 4.45
N VAL A 595 4.31 30.17 4.33
CA VAL A 595 3.71 29.77 3.04
C VAL A 595 2.24 30.16 3.08
N GLN A 596 1.68 30.70 1.99
CA GLN A 596 0.24 30.89 1.84
C GLN A 596 -0.20 30.17 0.56
N PHE A 597 -1.09 29.20 0.68
CA PHE A 597 -1.73 28.57 -0.49
C PHE A 597 -2.99 29.36 -0.82
N GLY A 598 -3.14 29.76 -2.09
CA GLY A 598 -4.35 30.44 -2.56
C GLY A 598 -5.57 29.50 -2.56
N GLU A 599 -6.73 30.01 -2.14
CA GLU A 599 -8.01 29.31 -2.28
C GLU A 599 -8.36 29.15 -3.77
N MET A 600 -8.57 27.90 -4.22
CA MET A 600 -9.22 27.66 -5.51
C MET A 600 -10.73 27.60 -5.29
N GLY A 601 -11.48 28.51 -5.93
CA GLY A 601 -12.94 28.46 -5.91
C GLY A 601 -13.48 27.17 -6.52
N SER A 602 -14.53 26.60 -5.92
CA SER A 602 -15.11 25.33 -6.37
C SER A 602 -15.67 25.45 -7.79
N ALA A 603 -15.37 24.45 -8.60
CA ALA A 603 -15.74 24.40 -10.00
C ALA A 603 -16.38 23.04 -10.27
N GLY A 604 -17.70 22.97 -10.07
CA GLY A 604 -18.46 21.72 -9.91
C GLY A 604 -18.24 20.60 -10.95
N ALA A 605 -18.70 19.41 -10.56
CA ALA A 605 -18.57 18.08 -11.19
C ALA A 605 -18.47 17.98 -12.73
N GLN A 606 -19.14 18.83 -13.50
CA GLN A 606 -18.99 18.86 -14.96
C GLN A 606 -17.56 19.18 -15.42
N ARG A 607 -16.82 20.02 -14.68
CA ARG A 607 -15.41 20.32 -14.99
C ARG A 607 -14.50 19.12 -14.73
N ARG A 608 -14.80 18.29 -13.72
CA ARG A 608 -13.99 17.12 -13.38
C ARG A 608 -14.28 15.91 -14.26
N GLN A 609 -15.55 15.67 -14.62
CA GLN A 609 -15.88 14.70 -15.66
C GLN A 609 -15.19 15.08 -16.97
N GLN A 610 -15.21 16.36 -17.36
CA GLN A 610 -14.45 16.85 -18.51
C GLN A 610 -12.93 16.63 -18.34
N GLU A 611 -12.36 16.79 -17.15
CA GLU A 611 -10.92 16.50 -16.93
C GLU A 611 -10.61 15.01 -17.14
N LEU A 612 -11.37 14.09 -16.53
CA LEU A 612 -11.12 12.65 -16.68
C LEU A 612 -11.51 12.10 -18.07
N GLU A 613 -12.52 12.67 -18.71
CA GLU A 613 -12.85 12.38 -20.12
C GLU A 613 -11.76 12.90 -21.06
N ARG A 614 -11.21 14.10 -20.79
CA ARG A 614 -10.05 14.64 -21.52
C ARG A 614 -8.80 13.80 -21.31
N GLU A 615 -8.67 13.12 -20.17
CA GLU A 615 -7.58 12.17 -19.96
C GLU A 615 -7.63 10.97 -20.90
N ASN A 616 -8.75 10.70 -21.60
CA ASN A 616 -8.85 9.52 -22.47
C ASN A 616 -8.40 8.24 -21.73
N LEU A 617 -8.72 8.12 -20.44
CA LEU A 617 -8.10 7.15 -19.53
C LEU A 617 -8.26 5.71 -20.01
N LEU A 618 -9.46 5.31 -20.43
CA LEU A 618 -9.71 3.96 -20.96
C LEU A 618 -8.90 3.67 -22.23
N LYS A 619 -8.75 4.66 -23.12
CA LYS A 619 -7.89 4.55 -24.31
C LYS A 619 -6.41 4.42 -23.93
N ARG A 620 -5.92 5.23 -22.98
CA ARG A 620 -4.55 5.13 -22.45
C ARG A 620 -4.29 3.77 -21.83
N CYS A 621 -5.24 3.27 -21.03
CA CYS A 621 -5.13 1.96 -20.41
C CYS A 621 -5.22 0.81 -21.40
N ALA A 622 -6.03 0.90 -22.45
CA ALA A 622 -6.04 -0.08 -23.52
C ALA A 622 -4.67 -0.17 -24.22
N PHE A 623 -4.03 0.98 -24.52
CA PHE A 623 -2.70 0.99 -25.10
C PHE A 623 -1.64 0.45 -24.14
N ILE A 624 -1.61 0.92 -22.88
CA ILE A 624 -0.70 0.41 -21.84
C ILE A 624 -0.87 -1.10 -21.64
N GLY A 625 -2.10 -1.58 -21.61
CA GLY A 625 -2.44 -3.01 -21.51
C GLY A 625 -1.93 -3.84 -22.69
N SER A 626 -1.86 -3.24 -23.88
CA SER A 626 -1.27 -3.86 -25.09
C SER A 626 0.26 -3.97 -25.01
N LEU A 627 0.92 -3.07 -24.26
CA LEU A 627 2.36 -3.13 -24.03
C LEU A 627 2.75 -4.28 -23.10
N ALA A 628 1.82 -4.79 -22.29
CA ALA A 628 2.11 -5.81 -21.29
C ALA A 628 2.71 -7.10 -21.89
N GLU A 629 2.37 -7.44 -23.13
CA GLU A 629 2.94 -8.60 -23.86
C GLU A 629 4.32 -8.31 -24.46
N LYS A 630 4.64 -7.03 -24.72
CA LYS A 630 5.96 -6.61 -25.24
C LYS A 630 7.01 -6.55 -24.14
N LEU A 631 6.61 -6.26 -22.90
CA LEU A 631 7.49 -6.20 -21.72
C LEU A 631 8.13 -7.55 -21.33
N ASP A 632 7.87 -8.63 -22.08
CA ASP A 632 8.43 -9.98 -21.90
C ASP A 632 9.64 -10.30 -22.79
N ASN A 633 9.87 -9.54 -23.86
CA ASN A 633 10.97 -9.76 -24.82
C ASN A 633 12.09 -8.75 -24.60
#